data_AF-A0A2E4IEI6-F1
#
_entry.id   AF-A0A2E4IEI6-F1
#
_cell.length_a   1.000
_cell.length_b   1.000
_cell.length_c   1.000
_cell.angle_alpha   90.00
_cell.angle_beta   90.00
_cell.angle_gamma   90.00
#
_symmetry.space_group_name_H-M   'P 1'
#
loop_
_entity.id
_entity.type
_entity.pdbx_description
1 polymer ?
#
loop_
_entity_poly.entity_id
_entity_poly.type
_entity_poly.pdbx_seq_one_letter_code
_entity_poly.pdbx_strand_id
1 'polypeptide(L)'
;MLMKTDSLGIPRFTNKDLIDMIYSGHADKVHVVLCDANDDVDKFNTAMEEQGLDKLQKYIPLDVDQKTFDGVCQGEWFMPDEYKDINVYEYVLGKAETPCPQHVQERIWEELHEYKNRGMAPLLR
;
A
#
# COMPACT_ATOMS: atom_id res chain seq x y z
N MET A 1 -11.52 -16.36 -6.97
CA MET A 1 -10.46 -15.70 -7.76
C MET A 1 -9.38 -15.29 -6.76
N LEU A 2 -8.24 -15.98 -6.75
CA LEU A 2 -7.14 -15.67 -5.83
C LEU A 2 -6.19 -14.74 -6.59
N MET A 3 -6.17 -13.47 -6.19
CA MET A 3 -5.20 -12.49 -6.67
C MET A 3 -3.79 -13.03 -6.41
N LYS A 4 -2.95 -13.09 -7.44
CA LYS A 4 -1.56 -13.53 -7.27
C LYS A 4 -0.74 -12.33 -6.80
N THR A 5 0.05 -12.52 -5.76
CA THR A 5 1.00 -11.50 -5.30
C THR A 5 2.42 -11.94 -5.60
N ASP A 6 3.34 -10.98 -5.68
CA ASP A 6 4.77 -11.25 -5.67
C ASP A 6 5.34 -11.39 -4.25
N SER A 7 6.62 -11.76 -4.15
CA SER A 7 7.37 -11.86 -2.89
C SER A 7 7.29 -10.59 -2.02
N LEU A 8 7.13 -9.42 -2.66
CA LEU A 8 6.94 -8.11 -2.02
C LEU A 8 5.46 -7.75 -1.78
N GLY A 9 4.52 -8.67 -2.01
CA GLY A 9 3.08 -8.43 -1.83
C GLY A 9 2.41 -7.64 -2.96
N ILE A 10 3.16 -7.25 -4.01
CA ILE A 10 2.61 -6.50 -5.15
C ILE A 10 1.63 -7.39 -5.93
N PRO A 11 0.39 -6.92 -6.19
CA PRO A 11 -0.57 -7.69 -6.95
C PRO A 11 -0.18 -7.82 -8.42
N ARG A 12 -0.31 -9.04 -8.95
CA ARG A 12 -0.13 -9.40 -10.36
C ARG A 12 -1.42 -9.91 -10.93
N PHE A 13 -1.82 -9.36 -12.07
CA PHE A 13 -3.07 -9.71 -12.73
C PHE A 13 -2.79 -10.57 -13.95
N THR A 14 -3.55 -11.66 -14.05
CA THR A 14 -3.52 -12.56 -15.20
C THR A 14 -4.53 -12.10 -16.26
N ASN A 15 -4.42 -12.63 -17.48
CA ASN A 15 -5.37 -12.33 -18.56
C ASN A 15 -6.83 -12.60 -18.17
N LYS A 16 -7.09 -13.64 -17.37
CA LYS A 16 -8.45 -13.93 -16.88
C LYS A 16 -8.95 -12.83 -15.97
N ASP A 17 -8.06 -12.29 -15.12
CA ASP A 17 -8.41 -11.20 -14.21
C ASP A 17 -8.69 -9.90 -14.95
N LEU A 18 -7.96 -9.64 -16.04
CA LEU A 18 -8.24 -8.51 -16.94
C LEU A 18 -9.60 -8.63 -17.62
N ILE A 19 -9.91 -9.82 -18.12
CA ILE A 19 -11.19 -10.11 -18.77
C ILE A 19 -12.34 -9.90 -17.80
N ASP A 20 -12.26 -10.47 -16.60
CA ASP A 20 -13.27 -10.30 -15.56
C ASP A 20 -13.44 -8.83 -15.15
N MET A 21 -12.34 -8.05 -15.12
CA MET A 21 -12.37 -6.62 -14.83
C MET A 21 -13.11 -5.82 -15.91
N ILE A 22 -12.88 -6.13 -17.18
CA ILE A 22 -13.59 -5.54 -18.32
C ILE A 22 -15.09 -5.88 -18.23
N TYR A 23 -15.42 -7.16 -18.03
CA TYR A 23 -16.82 -7.62 -17.96
C TYR A 23 -17.56 -7.12 -16.72
N SER A 24 -16.84 -6.81 -15.63
CA SER A 24 -17.41 -6.21 -14.42
C SER A 24 -17.65 -4.70 -14.55
N GLY A 25 -17.35 -4.09 -15.70
CA GLY A 25 -17.56 -2.66 -15.95
C GLY A 25 -16.44 -1.76 -15.46
N HIS A 26 -15.25 -2.31 -15.17
CA HIS A 26 -14.04 -1.58 -14.78
C HIS A 26 -13.00 -1.50 -15.91
N ALA A 27 -13.47 -1.47 -17.16
CA ALA A 27 -12.63 -1.36 -18.34
C ALA A 27 -11.78 -0.08 -18.35
N ASP A 28 -12.21 0.97 -17.64
CA ASP A 28 -11.48 2.21 -17.42
C ASP A 28 -10.25 2.05 -16.51
N LYS A 29 -10.07 0.92 -15.81
CA LYS A 29 -8.97 0.74 -14.84
C LYS A 29 -7.92 -0.25 -15.29
N VAL A 30 -8.14 -0.94 -16.41
CA VAL A 30 -7.25 -2.00 -16.90
C VAL A 30 -5.85 -1.49 -17.25
N HIS A 31 -5.72 -0.21 -17.65
CA HIS A 31 -4.45 0.41 -18.00
C HIS A 31 -3.59 0.81 -16.78
N VAL A 32 -4.19 0.87 -15.59
CA VAL A 32 -3.50 1.17 -14.32
C VAL A 32 -2.91 -0.09 -13.68
N VAL A 33 -3.34 -1.26 -14.15
CA VAL A 33 -3.05 -2.54 -13.53
C VAL A 33 -1.80 -3.18 -14.13
N LEU A 34 -0.95 -3.74 -13.26
CA LEU A 34 0.26 -4.46 -13.65
C LEU A 34 -0.09 -5.90 -14.07
N CYS A 35 0.13 -6.19 -15.35
CA CYS A 35 -0.24 -7.44 -15.98
C CYS A 35 0.96 -8.36 -16.15
N ASP A 36 0.78 -9.67 -15.95
CA ASP A 36 1.81 -10.65 -16.29
C ASP A 36 2.11 -10.60 -17.80
N ALA A 37 3.40 -10.75 -18.16
CA ALA A 37 3.80 -10.79 -19.57
C ALA A 37 3.21 -12.03 -20.25
N ASN A 38 2.37 -11.83 -21.27
CA ASN A 38 1.78 -12.88 -22.08
C ASN A 38 1.54 -12.39 -23.52
N ASP A 39 1.53 -13.31 -24.49
CA ASP A 39 1.38 -13.03 -25.91
C ASP A 39 0.08 -12.26 -26.24
N ASP A 40 -1.00 -12.51 -25.49
CA ASP A 40 -2.27 -11.80 -25.69
C ASP A 40 -2.20 -10.33 -25.24
N VAL A 41 -1.40 -10.03 -24.20
CA VAL A 41 -1.17 -8.65 -23.74
C VAL A 41 -0.38 -7.88 -24.79
N ASP A 42 0.55 -8.53 -25.49
CA ASP A 42 1.31 -7.91 -26.58
C ASP A 42 0.47 -7.63 -27.82
N LYS A 43 -0.43 -8.56 -28.18
CA LYS A 43 -1.41 -8.34 -29.25
C LYS A 43 -2.37 -7.21 -28.90
N PHE A 44 -2.85 -7.16 -27.66
CA PHE A 44 -3.70 -6.07 -27.18
C PHE A 44 -2.96 -4.73 -27.26
N ASN A 45 -1.71 -4.66 -26.77
CA ASN A 45 -0.92 -3.43 -26.81
C ASN A 45 -0.63 -2.95 -28.24
N THR A 46 -0.38 -3.87 -29.18
CA THR A 46 -0.22 -3.54 -30.61
C THR A 46 -1.51 -2.93 -31.17
N ALA A 47 -2.66 -3.55 -30.91
CA ALA A 47 -3.95 -3.04 -31.39
C ALA A 47 -4.33 -1.68 -30.77
N MET A 48 -4.01 -1.47 -29.49
CA MET A 48 -4.24 -0.18 -28.81
C MET A 48 -3.32 0.92 -29.34
N GLU A 49 -2.07 0.59 -29.66
CA GLU A 49 -1.12 1.53 -30.28
C GLU A 49 -1.59 1.98 -31.67
N GLU A 50 -2.08 1.05 -32.50
CA GLU A 50 -2.64 1.36 -33.81
C GLU A 50 -3.89 2.26 -33.73
N GLN A 51 -4.64 2.18 -32.63
CA GLN A 51 -5.82 2.99 -32.37
C GLN A 51 -5.53 4.28 -31.58
N GLY A 52 -4.28 4.51 -31.17
CA GLY A 52 -3.88 5.66 -30.35
C GLY A 52 -4.43 5.64 -28.92
N LEU A 53 -4.76 4.46 -28.39
CA LEU A 53 -5.25 4.25 -27.03
C LEU A 53 -4.13 3.79 -26.09
N ASP A 54 -4.35 3.94 -24.79
CA ASP A 54 -3.36 3.59 -23.77
C ASP A 54 -3.08 2.08 -23.70
N LYS A 55 -1.79 1.73 -23.58
CA LYS A 55 -1.30 0.35 -23.48
C LYS A 55 -1.46 -0.20 -22.06
N LEU A 56 -1.59 -1.51 -21.93
CA LEU A 56 -1.48 -2.20 -20.65
C LEU A 56 -0.05 -2.14 -20.12
N GLN A 57 0.09 -1.86 -18.83
CA GLN A 57 1.38 -1.86 -18.15
C GLN A 57 1.78 -3.28 -17.77
N LYS A 58 2.94 -3.71 -18.24
CA LYS A 58 3.50 -5.01 -17.86
C LYS A 58 4.11 -4.92 -16.47
N TYR A 59 3.89 -5.94 -15.65
CA TYR A 59 4.59 -6.10 -14.38
C TYR A 59 6.08 -6.33 -14.65
N ILE A 60 6.92 -5.46 -14.10
CA ILE A 60 8.37 -5.63 -14.06
C ILE A 60 8.72 -5.93 -12.60
N PRO A 61 9.29 -7.11 -12.29
CA PRO A 61 9.72 -7.41 -10.94
C PRO A 61 10.76 -6.39 -10.49
N LEU A 62 10.53 -5.81 -9.32
CA LEU A 62 11.51 -4.93 -8.68
C LEU A 62 12.62 -5.82 -8.10
N ASP A 63 13.85 -5.64 -8.58
CA ASP A 63 15.04 -6.26 -8.00
C ASP A 63 15.51 -5.46 -6.79
N VAL A 64 14.67 -5.42 -5.76
CA VAL A 64 14.95 -4.77 -4.48
C VAL A 64 14.77 -5.78 -3.36
N ASP A 65 15.64 -5.73 -2.36
CA ASP A 65 15.47 -6.53 -1.18
C ASP A 65 14.26 -6.02 -0.36
N GLN A 66 13.66 -6.92 0.41
CA GLN A 66 12.47 -6.63 1.20
C GLN A 66 12.67 -5.45 2.15
N LYS A 67 13.85 -5.25 2.74
CA LYS A 67 14.07 -4.13 3.68
C LYS A 67 14.09 -2.79 2.97
N THR A 68 14.69 -2.73 1.78
CA THR A 68 14.68 -1.53 0.95
C THR A 68 13.27 -1.19 0.52
N PHE A 69 12.47 -2.19 0.11
CA PHE A 69 11.07 -1.99 -0.24
C PHE A 69 10.23 -1.50 0.96
N ASP A 70 10.36 -2.16 2.10
CA ASP A 70 9.66 -1.77 3.34
C ASP A 70 10.04 -0.35 3.77
N GLY A 71 11.30 0.04 3.63
CA GLY A 71 11.77 1.39 3.93
C GLY A 71 11.10 2.46 3.06
N VAL A 72 10.95 2.20 1.75
CA VAL A 72 10.24 3.11 0.84
C VAL A 72 8.76 3.17 1.20
N CYS A 73 8.09 2.05 1.44
CA CYS A 73 6.68 2.04 1.83
C CYS A 73 6.41 2.75 3.16
N GLN A 74 7.35 2.68 4.12
CA GLN A 74 7.26 3.43 5.38
C GLN A 74 7.51 4.93 5.20
N GLY A 75 8.39 5.32 4.28
CA GLY A 75 8.67 6.72 3.96
C GLY A 75 7.55 7.40 3.18
N GLU A 76 7.05 6.71 2.15
CA GLU A 76 5.98 7.16 1.25
C GLU A 76 4.62 6.61 1.68
N TRP A 77 4.34 6.67 2.98
CA TRP A 77 3.03 6.26 3.46
C TRP A 77 1.98 7.30 3.03
N PHE A 78 1.05 6.87 2.16
CA PHE A 78 -0.13 7.63 1.74
C PHE A 78 -1.11 7.86 2.90
N MET A 79 -0.72 8.72 3.83
CA MET A 79 -1.48 9.16 4.99
C MET A 79 -1.98 10.60 4.77
N PRO A 80 -3.24 10.92 5.11
CA PRO A 80 -3.71 12.30 5.08
C PRO A 80 -2.85 13.20 5.97
N ASP A 81 -2.66 14.45 5.55
CA ASP A 81 -1.78 15.39 6.27
C ASP A 81 -2.26 15.66 7.70
N GLU A 82 -3.58 15.62 7.93
CA GLU A 82 -4.20 15.74 9.27
C GLU A 82 -3.63 14.74 10.30
N TYR A 83 -3.27 13.53 9.85
CA TYR A 83 -2.67 12.51 10.69
C TYR A 83 -1.14 12.66 10.80
N LYS A 84 -0.47 13.19 9.77
CA LYS A 84 0.98 13.44 9.83
C LYS A 84 1.36 14.45 10.90
N ASP A 85 0.49 15.44 11.12
CA ASP A 85 0.71 16.53 12.07
C ASP A 85 0.15 16.25 13.48
N ILE A 86 -0.46 15.08 13.71
CA ILE A 86 -1.05 14.75 15.01
C ILE A 86 0.05 14.61 16.08
N ASN A 87 -0.15 15.27 17.23
CA ASN A 87 0.67 14.99 18.40
C ASN A 87 0.19 13.68 19.04
N VAL A 88 0.82 12.57 18.67
CA VAL A 88 0.50 11.21 19.15
C VAL A 88 0.48 11.13 20.68
N TYR A 89 1.40 11.83 21.37
CA TYR A 89 1.47 11.82 22.83
C TYR A 89 0.23 12.46 23.46
N GLU A 90 -0.15 13.65 22.98
CA GLU A 90 -1.35 14.34 23.45
C GLU A 90 -2.62 13.56 23.08
N TYR A 91 -2.67 12.96 21.89
CA TYR A 91 -3.82 12.17 21.46
C TYR A 91 -4.02 10.95 22.37
N VAL A 92 -2.97 10.17 22.64
CA VAL A 92 -3.07 8.97 23.49
C VAL A 92 -3.36 9.35 24.95
N LEU A 93 -2.70 10.36 25.50
CA LEU A 93 -2.95 10.83 26.87
C LEU A 93 -4.37 11.41 27.01
N GLY A 94 -4.89 12.08 25.98
CA GLY A 94 -6.25 12.58 25.95
C GLY A 94 -7.34 11.50 25.91
N LYS A 95 -6.98 10.24 25.58
CA LYS A 95 -7.88 9.09 25.68
C LYS A 95 -7.91 8.44 27.07
N ALA A 96 -6.98 8.80 27.96
CA ALA A 96 -6.96 8.25 29.31
C ALA A 96 -8.10 8.83 30.16
N GLU A 97 -8.67 8.01 31.04
CA GLU A 97 -9.69 8.46 31.99
C GLU A 97 -9.12 9.54 32.93
N THR A 98 -9.91 10.58 33.23
CA THR A 98 -9.50 11.64 34.16
C THR A 98 -10.39 11.62 35.40
N PRO A 99 -9.84 11.51 36.63
CA PRO A 99 -8.41 11.47 36.95
C PRO A 99 -7.74 10.13 36.59
N CYS A 100 -6.60 10.19 35.91
CA CYS A 100 -5.85 9.00 35.49
C CYS A 100 -5.04 8.45 36.67
N PRO A 101 -5.22 7.18 37.07
CA PRO A 101 -4.37 6.56 38.09
C PRO A 101 -2.91 6.53 37.63
N GLN A 102 -1.98 6.80 38.56
CA GLN A 102 -0.55 6.91 38.25
C GLN A 102 0.01 5.69 37.49
N HIS A 103 -0.37 4.47 37.89
CA HIS A 103 0.09 3.24 37.23
C HIS A 103 -0.35 3.12 35.76
N VAL A 104 -1.51 3.69 35.40
CA VAL A 104 -2.01 3.70 34.01
C VAL A 104 -1.21 4.71 33.19
N GLN A 105 -0.93 5.88 33.77
CA GLN A 105 -0.12 6.90 33.12
C GLN A 105 1.31 6.42 32.87
N GLU A 106 1.94 5.76 33.86
CA GLU A 106 3.28 5.16 33.73
C GLU A 106 3.33 4.13 32.61
N ARG A 107 2.34 3.23 32.54
CA ARG A 107 2.25 2.23 31.48
C ARG A 107 2.11 2.86 30.08
N ILE A 108 1.29 3.90 29.94
CA ILE A 108 1.15 4.62 28.66
C ILE A 108 2.51 5.18 28.22
N TRP A 109 3.26 5.77 29.15
CA TRP A 109 4.59 6.31 28.85
C TRP A 109 5.60 5.22 28.47
N GLU A 110 5.61 4.09 29.18
CA GLU A 110 6.46 2.94 28.86
C GLU A 110 6.20 2.43 27.44
N GLU A 111 4.92 2.22 27.08
CA GLU A 111 4.54 1.76 25.75
C GLU A 111 4.95 2.78 24.68
N LEU A 112 4.65 4.06 24.87
CA LEU A 112 5.06 5.13 23.93
C LEU A 112 6.59 5.24 23.77
N HIS A 113 7.35 4.99 24.84
CA HIS A 113 8.80 4.96 24.80
C HIS A 113 9.31 3.76 23.98
N GLU A 114 8.71 2.58 24.15
CA GLU A 114 9.04 1.38 23.36
C GLU A 114 8.77 1.57 21.86
N TYR A 115 7.63 2.17 21.49
CA TYR A 115 7.34 2.51 20.09
C TYR A 115 8.40 3.44 19.49
N LYS A 116 8.85 4.43 20.26
CA LYS A 116 9.92 5.34 19.83
C LYS A 116 11.26 4.62 19.67
N ASN A 117 11.65 3.78 20.63
CA ASN A 117 12.91 3.05 20.60
C ASN A 117 13.02 2.09 19.41
N ARG A 118 11.88 1.57 18.94
CA ARG A 118 11.80 0.66 17.78
C ARG A 118 11.61 1.37 16.45
N GLY A 119 11.56 2.71 16.43
CA GLY A 119 11.29 3.48 15.21
C GLY A 119 9.86 3.33 14.68
N MET A 120 8.93 2.85 15.51
CA MET A 120 7.55 2.53 15.15
C MET A 120 6.57 3.68 15.43
N ALA A 121 7.06 4.86 15.83
CA ALA A 121 6.23 6.05 16.02
C ALA A 121 5.33 6.40 14.81
N PRO A 122 5.77 6.20 13.55
CA PRO A 122 4.91 6.39 12.39
C PRO A 122 3.66 5.51 12.34
N LEU A 123 3.62 4.38 13.05
CA LEU A 123 2.45 3.49 13.10
C LEU A 123 1.33 4.02 14.01
N LEU A 124 1.62 5.02 14.84
CA LEU A 124 0.68 5.58 15.81
C LEU A 124 -0.06 6.83 15.29
N ARG A 125 0.28 7.29 14.08
CA ARG A 125 -0.38 8.38 13.36
C ARG A 125 -1.29 7.81 12.28
#